data_AF-A0A348N2I7-F1
#
_entry.id   AF-A0A348N2I7-F1
#
_cell.length_a   1.000
_cell.length_b   1.000
_cell.length_c   1.000
_cell.angle_alpha   90.00
_cell.angle_beta   90.00
_cell.angle_gamma   90.00
#
_symmetry.space_group_name_H-M   'P 1'
#
loop_
_entity.id
_entity.type
_entity.pdbx_description
1 polymer ?
#
loop_
_entity_poly.entity_id
_entity_poly.type
_entity_poly.pdbx_seq_one_letter_code
_entity_poly.pdbx_strand_id
1 'polypeptide(L)'
;MRRQLLAYLLLLPTFAFANPSDMPPANLEELLEQVQQDKTMAQAQHQQREARFIAENTEQAALLAAAKAELAEQEALTQQLTTLFEQQERQIAQQQAELTERSGTLGELFGTVRQVARESASVISTSLTSAQYPDRASQLTEIAEQKNQPTIEAIRAVWLLLQQEMTVAAKVDTFNLPVITPAGNVATQAVTRVGPFSAVSEGQFLRYLPENGNTIILSRQPVHRLQQVAMDYTQASEEAMMPMVIDPSRGAILTLLGQKPNWQERLAQGGGVGYIILLVGVIGLIIALQRFIVLVTSQRAITKQRAQQNIDMKNPLGRILSVYRQDKAHDTETLGLQLDEAILREVPMIERGLTILALLA
;
A
#
# COMPACT_ATOMS: atom_id res chain seq x y z
N MET A 1 -41.28 4.18 53.88
CA MET A 1 -42.69 3.91 54.28
C MET A 1 -42.66 2.85 55.38
N ARG A 2 -42.56 3.25 56.66
CA ARG A 2 -43.67 3.23 57.63
C ARG A 2 -44.50 1.94 57.60
N ARG A 3 -44.30 1.08 58.60
CA ARG A 3 -45.37 0.35 59.31
C ARG A 3 -44.83 -0.19 60.64
N GLN A 4 -44.77 0.71 61.62
CA GLN A 4 -44.92 0.33 63.03
C GLN A 4 -46.41 0.00 63.22
N LEU A 5 -46.74 -1.19 63.70
CA LEU A 5 -48.09 -1.54 64.12
C LEU A 5 -48.02 -2.24 65.50
N LEU A 6 -48.44 -1.46 66.49
CA LEU A 6 -49.36 -1.85 67.57
C LEU A 6 -49.01 -3.09 68.41
N ALA A 7 -48.29 -2.85 69.50
CA ALA A 7 -48.42 -3.62 70.73
C ALA A 7 -49.14 -2.73 71.77
N TYR A 8 -50.47 -2.80 71.80
CA TYR A 8 -51.28 -2.23 72.89
C TYR A 8 -51.72 -3.38 73.79
N LEU A 9 -51.04 -3.50 74.92
CA LEU A 9 -51.31 -4.47 75.97
C LEU A 9 -52.57 -4.01 76.74
N LEU A 10 -53.73 -4.52 76.33
CA LEU A 10 -55.00 -4.33 77.03
C LEU A 10 -55.06 -5.25 78.25
N LEU A 11 -54.77 -4.68 79.41
CA LEU A 11 -54.94 -5.28 80.73
C LEU A 11 -56.44 -5.31 81.07
N LEU A 12 -57.12 -6.40 80.73
CA LEU A 12 -58.49 -6.67 81.18
C LEU A 12 -58.45 -7.27 82.60
N PRO A 13 -59.18 -6.72 83.58
CA PRO A 13 -59.32 -7.36 84.88
C PRO A 13 -60.22 -8.57 84.71
N THR A 14 -59.67 -9.77 84.91
CA THR A 14 -60.46 -10.99 85.07
C THR A 14 -61.33 -10.86 86.31
N PHE A 15 -62.64 -10.68 86.11
CA PHE A 15 -63.63 -10.93 87.14
C PHE A 15 -63.46 -12.37 87.63
N ALA A 16 -63.05 -12.52 88.89
CA ALA A 16 -63.14 -13.79 89.59
C ALA A 16 -64.62 -14.14 89.74
N PHE A 17 -65.13 -15.01 88.87
CA PHE A 17 -66.35 -15.75 89.18
C PHE A 17 -66.01 -16.68 90.34
N ALA A 18 -66.49 -16.32 91.53
CA ALA A 18 -66.52 -17.23 92.66
C ALA A 18 -67.37 -18.46 92.27
N ASN A 19 -66.75 -19.63 92.23
CA ASN A 19 -67.48 -20.90 92.14
C ASN A 19 -68.31 -21.05 93.43
N PRO A 20 -69.60 -21.43 93.35
CA PRO A 20 -70.48 -21.57 94.51
C PRO A 20 -70.24 -22.87 95.31
N SER A 21 -69.00 -23.29 95.50
CA SER A 21 -68.64 -24.57 96.15
C SER A 21 -67.70 -24.45 97.35
N ASP A 22 -67.61 -23.26 97.98
CA ASP A 22 -66.84 -23.03 99.21
C ASP A 22 -67.76 -22.89 100.45
N MET A 23 -68.64 -23.86 100.70
CA MET A 23 -69.24 -24.05 102.04
C MET A 23 -68.48 -25.17 102.78
N PRO A 24 -68.10 -25.00 104.05
CA PRO A 24 -67.49 -26.08 104.82
C PRO A 24 -68.52 -27.21 105.03
N PRO A 25 -68.17 -28.48 104.78
CA PRO A 25 -69.11 -29.59 104.87
C PRO A 25 -69.62 -29.77 106.31
N ALA A 26 -70.91 -30.02 106.48
CA ALA A 26 -71.56 -30.05 107.79
C ALA A 26 -71.38 -31.39 108.53
N ASN A 27 -70.79 -32.40 107.86
CA ASN A 27 -70.66 -33.79 108.29
C ASN A 27 -69.41 -34.45 107.64
N LEU A 28 -68.74 -35.39 108.34
CA LEU A 28 -67.64 -36.22 107.83
C LEU A 28 -68.01 -37.01 106.56
N GLU A 29 -69.28 -37.36 106.41
CA GLU A 29 -69.83 -38.12 105.28
C GLU A 29 -69.98 -37.25 104.02
N GLU A 30 -70.38 -35.98 104.15
CA GLU A 30 -70.41 -35.01 103.04
C GLU A 30 -68.99 -34.66 102.55
N LEU A 31 -68.00 -34.57 103.45
CA LEU A 31 -66.60 -34.37 103.08
C LEU A 31 -66.05 -35.57 102.29
N LEU A 32 -66.42 -36.81 102.67
CA LEU A 32 -66.01 -38.02 101.96
C LEU A 32 -66.58 -38.06 100.54
N GLU A 33 -67.85 -37.68 100.38
CA GLU A 33 -68.53 -37.63 99.07
C GLU A 33 -67.93 -36.56 98.17
N GLN A 34 -67.63 -35.38 98.72
CA GLN A 34 -66.97 -34.29 97.99
C GLN A 34 -65.54 -34.64 97.57
N VAL A 35 -64.74 -35.28 98.44
CA VAL A 35 -63.40 -35.77 98.09
C VAL A 35 -63.45 -36.88 97.04
N GLN A 36 -64.46 -37.76 97.07
CA GLN A 36 -64.65 -38.78 96.03
C GLN A 36 -65.01 -38.15 94.68
N GLN A 37 -65.92 -37.17 94.65
CA GLN A 37 -66.24 -36.42 93.44
C GLN A 37 -65.03 -35.64 92.90
N ASP A 38 -64.32 -34.90 93.75
CA ASP A 38 -63.12 -34.14 93.37
C ASP A 38 -62.02 -35.05 92.81
N LYS A 39 -61.82 -36.24 93.40
CA LYS A 39 -60.87 -37.23 92.89
C LYS A 39 -61.26 -37.71 91.50
N THR A 40 -62.53 -38.00 91.26
CA THR A 40 -63.00 -38.44 89.93
C THR A 40 -62.89 -37.33 88.88
N MET A 41 -63.26 -36.09 89.23
CA MET A 41 -63.13 -34.92 88.36
C MET A 41 -61.66 -34.60 88.05
N ALA A 42 -60.80 -34.61 89.07
CA ALA A 42 -59.37 -34.44 88.89
C ALA A 42 -58.79 -35.55 88.00
N GLN A 43 -59.14 -36.80 88.23
CA GLN A 43 -58.64 -37.92 87.42
C GLN A 43 -59.08 -37.81 85.95
N ALA A 44 -60.31 -37.39 85.67
CA ALA A 44 -60.78 -37.10 84.31
C ALA A 44 -60.02 -35.92 83.67
N GLN A 45 -59.79 -34.83 84.41
CA GLN A 45 -58.99 -33.69 83.93
C GLN A 45 -57.53 -34.08 83.67
N HIS A 46 -56.93 -34.90 84.53
CA HIS A 46 -55.57 -35.42 84.35
C HIS A 46 -55.46 -36.26 83.07
N GLN A 47 -56.41 -37.18 82.84
CA GLN A 47 -56.47 -37.97 81.61
C GLN A 47 -56.64 -37.09 80.36
N GLN A 48 -57.46 -36.05 80.43
CA GLN A 48 -57.64 -35.10 79.32
C GLN A 48 -56.36 -34.30 79.03
N ARG A 49 -55.64 -33.85 80.07
CA ARG A 49 -54.35 -33.16 79.90
C ARG A 49 -53.28 -34.08 79.34
N GLU A 50 -53.21 -35.33 79.80
CA GLU A 50 -52.27 -36.33 79.30
C GLU A 50 -52.55 -36.65 77.83
N ALA A 51 -53.83 -36.87 77.47
CA ALA A 51 -54.23 -37.08 76.08
C ALA A 51 -53.89 -35.86 75.19
N ARG A 52 -54.15 -34.64 75.69
CA ARG A 52 -53.78 -33.39 74.97
C ARG A 52 -52.27 -33.27 74.80
N PHE A 53 -51.48 -33.53 75.86
CA PHE A 53 -50.02 -33.47 75.81
C PHE A 53 -49.44 -34.48 74.81
N ILE A 54 -49.97 -35.71 74.79
CA ILE A 54 -49.56 -36.73 73.82
C ILE A 54 -49.91 -36.30 72.39
N ALA A 55 -51.12 -35.77 72.16
CA ALA A 55 -51.53 -35.24 70.86
C ALA A 55 -50.62 -34.09 70.39
N GLU A 56 -50.38 -33.08 71.23
CA GLU A 56 -49.51 -31.93 70.91
C GLU A 56 -48.06 -32.35 70.64
N ASN A 57 -47.52 -33.29 71.42
CA ASN A 57 -46.17 -33.82 71.21
C ASN A 57 -46.07 -34.59 69.88
N THR A 58 -47.09 -35.37 69.53
CA THR A 58 -47.16 -36.11 68.26
C THR A 58 -47.26 -35.14 67.08
N GLU A 59 -48.06 -34.08 67.21
CA GLU A 59 -48.19 -33.03 66.22
C GLU A 59 -46.87 -32.27 66.03
N GLN A 60 -46.20 -31.85 67.11
CA GLN A 60 -44.89 -31.21 67.02
C GLN A 60 -43.83 -32.12 66.38
N ALA A 61 -43.81 -33.41 66.72
CA ALA A 61 -42.92 -34.37 66.10
C ALA A 61 -43.17 -34.50 64.58
N ALA A 62 -44.44 -34.51 64.16
CA ALA A 62 -44.82 -34.55 62.76
C ALA A 62 -44.42 -33.25 62.01
N LEU A 63 -44.67 -32.08 62.61
CA LEU A 63 -44.26 -30.79 62.05
C LEU A 63 -42.73 -30.69 61.91
N LEU A 64 -41.99 -31.12 62.93
CA LEU A 64 -40.52 -31.16 62.90
C LEU A 64 -40.01 -32.11 61.81
N ALA A 65 -40.62 -33.29 61.67
CA ALA A 65 -40.26 -34.25 60.63
C ALA A 65 -40.53 -33.70 59.22
N ALA A 66 -41.67 -33.04 59.01
CA ALA A 66 -42.01 -32.38 57.76
C ALA A 66 -41.03 -31.24 57.42
N ALA A 67 -40.74 -30.36 58.38
CA ALA A 67 -39.79 -29.27 58.19
C ALA A 67 -38.36 -29.77 57.88
N LYS A 68 -37.93 -30.88 58.51
CA LYS A 68 -36.64 -31.52 58.21
C LYS A 68 -36.61 -32.14 56.81
N ALA A 69 -37.71 -32.75 56.37
CA ALA A 69 -37.81 -33.30 55.02
C ALA A 69 -37.77 -32.20 53.96
N GLU A 70 -38.50 -31.10 54.18
CA GLU A 70 -38.49 -29.92 53.29
C GLU A 70 -37.11 -29.27 53.25
N LEU A 71 -36.44 -29.11 54.41
CA LEU A 71 -35.06 -28.61 54.46
C LEU A 71 -34.11 -29.48 53.61
N ALA A 72 -34.18 -30.80 53.75
CA ALA A 72 -33.33 -31.73 52.99
C ALA A 72 -33.59 -31.66 51.47
N GLU A 73 -34.85 -31.49 51.06
CA GLU A 73 -35.21 -31.31 49.64
C GLU A 73 -34.64 -29.99 49.08
N GLN A 74 -34.79 -28.89 49.83
CA GLN A 74 -34.26 -27.59 49.43
C GLN A 74 -32.72 -27.57 49.41
N GLU A 75 -32.05 -28.25 50.34
CA GLU A 75 -30.60 -28.41 50.34
C GLU A 75 -30.12 -29.20 49.12
N ALA A 76 -30.79 -30.31 48.77
CA ALA A 76 -30.48 -31.10 47.58
C ALA A 76 -30.69 -30.29 46.29
N LEU A 77 -31.79 -29.53 46.20
CA LEU A 77 -32.05 -28.64 45.07
C LEU A 77 -30.98 -27.54 44.96
N THR A 78 -30.60 -26.94 46.09
CA THR A 78 -29.54 -25.92 46.14
C THR A 78 -28.21 -26.47 45.63
N GLN A 79 -27.83 -27.68 46.04
CA GLN A 79 -26.61 -28.35 45.56
C GLN A 79 -26.65 -28.62 44.04
N GLN A 80 -27.79 -29.07 43.52
CA GLN A 80 -27.97 -29.30 42.07
C GLN A 80 -27.86 -27.98 41.29
N LEU A 81 -28.56 -26.93 41.73
CA LEU A 81 -28.53 -25.62 41.08
C LEU A 81 -27.14 -24.98 41.15
N THR A 82 -26.44 -25.12 42.27
CA THR A 82 -25.06 -24.63 42.43
C THR A 82 -24.13 -25.34 41.44
N THR A 83 -24.23 -26.67 41.33
CA THR A 83 -23.43 -27.44 40.38
C THR A 83 -23.72 -27.03 38.93
N LEU A 84 -24.99 -26.82 38.58
CA LEU A 84 -25.39 -26.35 37.25
C LEU A 84 -24.85 -24.94 36.97
N PHE A 85 -24.96 -24.04 37.95
CA PHE A 85 -24.46 -22.67 37.84
C PHE A 85 -22.95 -22.67 37.57
N GLU A 86 -22.16 -23.42 38.35
CA GLU A 86 -20.71 -23.52 38.16
C GLU A 86 -20.32 -24.13 36.80
N GLN A 87 -21.12 -25.07 36.27
CA GLN A 87 -20.90 -25.64 34.94
C GLN A 87 -21.18 -24.61 33.84
N GLN A 88 -22.29 -23.88 33.94
CA GLN A 88 -22.65 -22.83 32.99
C GLN A 88 -21.66 -21.67 33.03
N GLU A 89 -21.20 -21.27 34.21
CA GLU A 89 -20.19 -20.21 34.37
C GLU A 89 -18.87 -20.60 33.68
N ARG A 90 -18.44 -21.86 33.84
CA ARG A 90 -17.28 -22.41 33.10
C ARG A 90 -17.50 -22.41 31.59
N GLN A 91 -18.69 -22.81 31.12
CA GLN A 91 -19.00 -22.85 29.69
C GLN A 91 -19.04 -21.45 29.07
N ILE A 92 -19.62 -20.47 29.77
CA ILE A 92 -19.63 -19.06 29.36
C ILE A 92 -18.20 -18.53 29.29
N ALA A 93 -17.38 -18.78 30.31
CA ALA A 93 -15.98 -18.35 30.31
C ALA A 93 -15.18 -18.94 29.14
N GLN A 94 -15.38 -20.23 28.84
CA GLN A 94 -14.74 -20.89 27.70
C GLN A 94 -15.20 -20.30 26.35
N GLN A 95 -16.51 -20.10 26.16
CA GLN A 95 -17.05 -19.51 24.94
C GLN A 95 -16.59 -18.06 24.75
N GLN A 96 -16.49 -17.28 25.83
CA GLN A 96 -15.99 -15.91 25.79
C GLN A 96 -14.50 -15.86 25.43
N ALA A 97 -13.69 -16.79 25.96
CA ALA A 97 -12.29 -16.92 25.59
C ALA A 97 -12.13 -17.28 24.10
N GLU A 98 -12.88 -18.27 23.62
CA GLU A 98 -12.87 -18.68 22.21
C GLU A 98 -13.33 -17.56 21.27
N LEU A 99 -14.38 -16.82 21.65
CA LEU A 99 -14.85 -15.66 20.90
C LEU A 99 -13.78 -14.56 20.83
N THR A 100 -13.08 -14.31 21.93
CA THR A 100 -12.02 -13.30 22.01
C THR A 100 -10.83 -13.69 21.13
N GLU A 101 -10.39 -14.94 21.20
CA GLU A 101 -9.32 -15.50 20.35
C GLU A 101 -9.67 -15.36 18.87
N ARG A 102 -10.84 -15.87 18.46
CA ARG A 102 -11.31 -15.79 17.07
C ARG A 102 -11.48 -14.36 16.58
N SER A 103 -11.97 -13.47 17.43
CA SER A 103 -12.09 -12.03 17.12
C SER A 103 -10.72 -11.37 16.92
N GLY A 104 -9.72 -11.77 17.70
CA GLY A 104 -8.33 -11.35 17.52
C GLY A 104 -7.79 -11.74 16.15
N THR A 105 -7.93 -13.02 15.77
CA THR A 105 -7.52 -13.52 14.45
C THR A 105 -8.24 -12.80 13.30
N LEU A 106 -9.55 -12.55 13.44
CA LEU A 106 -10.31 -11.77 12.45
C LEU A 106 -9.80 -10.32 12.35
N GLY A 107 -9.39 -9.72 13.48
CA GLY A 107 -8.77 -8.39 13.51
C GLY A 107 -7.50 -8.31 12.65
N GLU A 108 -6.63 -9.32 12.71
CA GLU A 108 -5.45 -9.40 11.85
C GLU A 108 -5.82 -9.50 10.37
N LEU A 109 -6.77 -10.39 10.03
CA LEU A 109 -7.26 -10.54 8.66
C LEU A 109 -7.83 -9.23 8.11
N PHE A 110 -8.61 -8.49 8.90
CA PHE A 110 -9.14 -7.19 8.51
C PHE A 110 -8.05 -6.14 8.33
N GLY A 111 -7.02 -6.17 9.17
CA GLY A 111 -5.81 -5.36 9.00
C GLY A 111 -5.13 -5.64 7.66
N THR A 112 -4.91 -6.91 7.33
CA THR A 112 -4.34 -7.33 6.05
C THR A 112 -5.19 -6.90 4.86
N VAL A 113 -6.52 -7.10 4.91
CA VAL A 113 -7.43 -6.68 3.83
C VAL A 113 -7.35 -5.17 3.60
N ARG A 114 -7.35 -4.37 4.67
CA ARG A 114 -7.21 -2.90 4.56
C ARG A 114 -5.87 -2.50 3.97
N GLN A 115 -4.79 -3.16 4.37
CA GLN A 115 -3.46 -2.93 3.82
C GLN A 115 -3.43 -3.23 2.31
N VAL A 116 -3.88 -4.42 1.92
CA VAL A 116 -3.93 -4.83 0.51
C VAL A 116 -4.80 -3.89 -0.31
N ALA A 117 -5.96 -3.49 0.21
CA ALA A 117 -6.85 -2.53 -0.44
C ALA A 117 -6.15 -1.18 -0.65
N ARG A 118 -5.45 -0.64 0.36
CA ARG A 118 -4.72 0.63 0.26
C ARG A 118 -3.57 0.58 -0.75
N GLU A 119 -2.74 -0.45 -0.68
CA GLU A 119 -1.62 -0.64 -1.61
C GLU A 119 -2.12 -0.76 -3.04
N SER A 120 -3.19 -1.53 -3.24
CA SER A 120 -3.78 -1.75 -4.55
C SER A 120 -4.47 -0.51 -5.09
N ALA A 121 -5.15 0.27 -4.23
CA ALA A 121 -5.71 1.56 -4.60
C ALA A 121 -4.62 2.52 -5.12
N SER A 122 -3.45 2.56 -4.48
CA SER A 122 -2.31 3.38 -4.92
C SER A 122 -1.76 2.95 -6.28
N VAL A 123 -1.67 1.65 -6.53
CA VAL A 123 -1.21 1.11 -7.82
C VAL A 123 -2.24 1.36 -8.92
N ILE A 124 -3.52 1.09 -8.65
CA ILE A 124 -4.60 1.23 -9.63
C ILE A 124 -4.88 2.71 -9.94
N SER A 125 -4.81 3.61 -8.96
CA SER A 125 -5.08 5.04 -9.18
C SER A 125 -4.12 5.68 -10.18
N THR A 126 -2.90 5.17 -10.29
CA THR A 126 -1.88 5.62 -11.25
C THR A 126 -1.78 4.75 -12.50
N SER A 127 -2.51 3.63 -12.54
CA SER A 127 -2.50 2.70 -13.66
C SER A 127 -3.26 3.25 -14.86
N LEU A 128 -2.71 3.05 -16.06
CA LEU A 128 -3.34 3.40 -17.32
C LEU A 128 -4.67 2.65 -17.55
N THR A 129 -4.86 1.50 -16.90
CA THR A 129 -6.13 0.73 -16.93
C THR A 129 -7.30 1.51 -16.33
N SER A 130 -7.02 2.48 -15.44
CA SER A 130 -8.04 3.33 -14.81
C SER A 130 -8.63 4.37 -15.76
N ALA A 131 -7.96 4.67 -16.87
CA ALA A 131 -8.56 5.46 -17.94
C ALA A 131 -9.77 4.73 -18.59
N GLN A 132 -9.72 3.39 -18.64
CA GLN A 132 -10.80 2.55 -19.21
C GLN A 132 -11.84 2.15 -18.17
N TYR A 133 -11.38 1.83 -16.96
CA TYR A 133 -12.21 1.36 -15.86
C TYR A 133 -12.03 2.28 -14.64
N PRO A 134 -12.74 3.42 -14.60
CA PRO A 134 -12.65 4.39 -13.50
C PRO A 134 -13.21 3.82 -12.19
N ASP A 135 -13.08 4.59 -11.10
CA ASP A 135 -13.67 4.34 -9.77
C ASP A 135 -13.19 3.11 -8.99
N ARG A 136 -12.40 2.22 -9.58
CA ARG A 136 -11.88 1.03 -8.86
C ARG A 136 -10.93 1.39 -7.72
N ALA A 137 -10.10 2.41 -7.93
CA ALA A 137 -9.19 2.90 -6.88
C ALA A 137 -9.96 3.53 -5.72
N SER A 138 -11.02 4.31 -5.99
CA SER A 138 -11.82 4.94 -4.92
C SER A 138 -12.59 3.89 -4.11
N GLN A 139 -13.15 2.86 -4.76
CA GLN A 139 -13.77 1.72 -4.06
C GLN A 139 -12.81 1.02 -3.10
N LEU A 140 -11.57 0.77 -3.53
CA LEU A 140 -10.54 0.18 -2.68
C LEU A 140 -10.12 1.11 -1.53
N THR A 141 -10.00 2.41 -1.79
CA THR A 141 -9.71 3.41 -0.76
C THR A 141 -10.81 3.45 0.30
N GLU A 142 -12.08 3.40 -0.10
CA GLU A 142 -13.21 3.37 0.84
C GLU A 142 -13.13 2.15 1.78
N ILE A 143 -12.86 0.97 1.23
CA ILE A 143 -12.69 -0.26 2.03
C ILE A 143 -11.48 -0.15 2.97
N ALA A 144 -10.39 0.48 2.54
CA ALA A 144 -9.17 0.65 3.32
C ALA A 144 -9.31 1.66 4.48
N GLU A 145 -10.17 2.67 4.33
CA GLU A 145 -10.37 3.77 5.29
C GLU A 145 -11.56 3.57 6.22
N GLN A 146 -12.46 2.62 5.92
CA GLN A 146 -13.58 2.27 6.79
C GLN A 146 -13.09 1.92 8.21
N LYS A 147 -13.63 2.62 9.22
CA LYS A 147 -13.29 2.40 10.64
C LYS A 147 -13.85 1.08 11.16
N ASN A 148 -15.03 0.70 10.69
CA ASN A 148 -15.72 -0.53 11.09
C ASN A 148 -15.06 -1.77 10.46
N GLN A 149 -15.36 -2.95 11.01
CA GLN A 149 -14.86 -4.21 10.45
C GLN A 149 -15.35 -4.38 8.99
N PRO A 150 -14.47 -4.75 8.05
CA PRO A 150 -14.85 -5.05 6.68
C PRO A 150 -15.91 -6.15 6.63
N THR A 151 -16.98 -5.93 5.86
CA THR A 151 -17.97 -6.97 5.60
C THR A 151 -17.42 -8.03 4.65
N ILE A 152 -18.07 -9.19 4.59
CA ILE A 152 -17.70 -10.26 3.63
C ILE A 152 -17.79 -9.74 2.19
N GLU A 153 -18.76 -8.87 1.90
CA GLU A 153 -18.94 -8.22 0.62
C GLU A 153 -17.75 -7.31 0.29
N ALA A 154 -17.26 -6.54 1.26
CA ALA A 154 -16.08 -5.69 1.09
C ALA A 154 -14.82 -6.52 0.81
N ILE A 155 -14.60 -7.60 1.57
CA ILE A 155 -13.49 -8.53 1.31
C ILE A 155 -13.60 -9.14 -0.09
N ARG A 156 -14.82 -9.51 -0.50
CA ARG A 156 -15.09 -10.03 -1.84
C ARG A 156 -14.78 -9.00 -2.92
N ALA A 157 -15.18 -7.75 -2.72
CA ALA A 157 -14.92 -6.66 -3.65
C ALA A 157 -13.42 -6.45 -3.85
N VAL A 158 -12.60 -6.51 -2.79
CA VAL A 158 -11.14 -6.36 -2.90
C VAL A 158 -10.55 -7.37 -3.88
N TRP A 159 -10.74 -8.68 -3.66
CA TRP A 159 -10.10 -9.68 -4.53
C TRP A 159 -10.68 -9.67 -5.95
N LEU A 160 -11.97 -9.35 -6.12
CA LEU A 160 -12.59 -9.20 -7.45
C LEU A 160 -11.96 -8.03 -8.23
N LEU A 161 -11.75 -6.89 -7.58
CA LEU A 161 -11.11 -5.72 -8.19
C LEU A 161 -9.65 -6.00 -8.55
N LEU A 162 -8.92 -6.76 -7.71
CA LEU A 162 -7.57 -7.21 -8.01
C LEU A 162 -7.55 -8.17 -9.20
N GLN A 163 -8.45 -9.15 -9.21
CA GLN A 163 -8.57 -10.10 -10.32
C GLN A 163 -8.93 -9.38 -11.62
N GLN A 164 -9.80 -8.36 -11.55
CA GLN A 164 -10.12 -7.51 -12.68
C GLN A 164 -8.88 -6.75 -13.16
N GLU A 165 -8.11 -6.11 -12.28
CA GLU A 165 -6.87 -5.41 -12.66
C GLU A 165 -5.88 -6.37 -13.32
N MET A 166 -5.66 -7.56 -12.75
CA MET A 166 -4.77 -8.58 -13.33
C MET A 166 -5.21 -8.97 -14.75
N THR A 167 -6.52 -9.17 -14.94
CA THR A 167 -7.09 -9.57 -16.23
C THR A 167 -6.99 -8.44 -17.26
N VAL A 168 -7.24 -7.19 -16.87
CA VAL A 168 -7.19 -6.02 -17.75
C VAL A 168 -5.74 -5.63 -18.08
N ALA A 169 -4.83 -5.78 -17.12
CA ALA A 169 -3.40 -5.52 -17.28
C ALA A 169 -2.73 -6.47 -18.28
N ALA A 170 -3.27 -7.68 -18.46
CA ALA A 170 -2.78 -8.64 -19.44
C ALA A 170 -3.28 -8.41 -20.88
N LYS A 171 -4.21 -7.46 -21.07
CA LYS A 171 -4.85 -7.20 -22.37
C LYS A 171 -4.23 -6.01 -23.09
N VAL A 172 -4.21 -6.12 -24.42
CA VAL A 172 -4.13 -4.99 -25.33
C VAL A 172 -5.54 -4.70 -25.82
N ASP A 173 -5.95 -3.44 -25.77
CA ASP A 173 -7.31 -3.04 -26.14
C ASP A 173 -7.33 -1.66 -26.78
N THR A 174 -8.23 -1.42 -27.73
CA THR A 174 -8.38 -0.15 -28.42
C THR A 174 -9.78 0.40 -28.19
N PHE A 175 -9.86 1.60 -27.62
CA PHE A 175 -11.12 2.22 -27.23
C PHE A 175 -11.04 3.74 -27.28
N ASN A 176 -12.19 4.41 -27.37
CA ASN A 176 -12.25 5.86 -27.47
C ASN A 176 -12.14 6.49 -26.08
N LEU A 177 -11.18 7.40 -25.90
CA LEU A 177 -10.97 8.14 -24.66
C LEU A 177 -10.81 9.64 -24.90
N PRO A 178 -11.10 10.49 -23.88
CA PRO A 178 -10.70 11.88 -23.90
C PRO A 178 -9.17 12.00 -23.83
N VAL A 179 -8.59 12.59 -24.86
CA VAL A 179 -7.16 12.88 -24.99
C VAL A 179 -6.95 14.39 -25.01
N ILE A 180 -6.09 14.88 -24.12
CA ILE A 180 -5.64 16.27 -24.09
C ILE A 180 -4.51 16.42 -25.10
N THR A 181 -4.73 17.29 -26.09
CA THR A 181 -3.74 17.65 -27.11
C THR A 181 -2.68 18.61 -26.55
N PRO A 182 -1.51 18.74 -27.21
CA PRO A 182 -0.50 19.73 -26.81
C PRO A 182 -1.01 21.18 -26.81
N ALA A 183 -2.09 21.47 -27.55
CA ALA A 183 -2.76 22.76 -27.56
C ALA A 183 -3.72 22.99 -26.36
N GLY A 184 -3.89 21.99 -25.50
CA GLY A 184 -4.79 22.03 -24.34
C GLY A 184 -6.24 21.67 -24.64
N ASN A 185 -6.59 21.38 -25.89
CA ASN A 185 -7.93 20.95 -26.27
C ASN A 185 -8.13 19.46 -25.95
N VAL A 186 -9.30 19.12 -25.40
CA VAL A 186 -9.73 17.73 -25.18
C VAL A 186 -10.44 17.24 -26.44
N ALA A 187 -9.96 16.14 -27.02
CA ALA A 187 -10.58 15.48 -28.16
C ALA A 187 -10.74 13.98 -27.87
N THR A 188 -11.86 13.39 -28.27
CA THR A 188 -12.03 11.94 -28.20
C THR A 188 -11.22 11.29 -29.31
N GLN A 189 -10.29 10.41 -28.95
CA GLN A 189 -9.45 9.69 -29.91
C GLN A 189 -9.46 8.18 -29.61
N ALA A 190 -9.20 7.38 -30.64
CA ALA A 190 -9.00 5.95 -30.49
C ALA A 190 -7.63 5.70 -29.86
N VAL A 191 -7.63 5.16 -28.64
CA VAL A 191 -6.42 4.87 -27.86
C VAL A 191 -6.22 3.37 -27.78
N THR A 192 -5.08 2.89 -28.26
CA THR A 192 -4.63 1.52 -28.06
C THR A 192 -3.77 1.45 -26.79
N ARG A 193 -4.27 0.75 -25.77
CA ARG A 193 -3.61 0.51 -24.50
C ARG A 193 -2.93 -0.85 -24.51
N VAL A 194 -1.65 -0.90 -24.14
CA VAL A 194 -0.88 -2.14 -23.97
C VAL A 194 -0.66 -2.37 -22.48
N GLY A 195 -1.54 -3.15 -21.85
CA GLY A 195 -1.50 -3.41 -20.42
C GLY A 195 -1.51 -2.11 -19.58
N PRO A 196 -0.78 -2.04 -18.46
CA PRO A 196 -0.57 -0.82 -17.71
C PRO A 196 0.66 -0.02 -18.19
N PHE A 197 1.33 -0.44 -19.27
CA PHE A 197 2.68 0.02 -19.61
C PHE A 197 2.69 1.22 -20.55
N SER A 198 1.82 1.22 -21.57
CA SER A 198 1.82 2.25 -22.60
C SER A 198 0.45 2.42 -23.24
N ALA A 199 0.11 3.66 -23.58
CA ALA A 199 -1.05 4.01 -24.42
C ALA A 199 -0.55 4.78 -25.63
N VAL A 200 -1.11 4.48 -26.78
CA VAL A 200 -0.80 5.16 -28.04
C VAL A 200 -2.07 5.54 -28.79
N SER A 201 -2.04 6.67 -29.48
CA SER A 201 -3.08 7.15 -30.40
C SER A 201 -2.38 7.72 -31.61
N GLU A 202 -2.71 7.23 -32.82
CA GLU A 202 -2.09 7.69 -34.08
C GLU A 202 -0.54 7.73 -34.02
N GLY A 203 0.07 6.67 -33.47
CA GLY A 203 1.54 6.57 -33.29
C GLY A 203 2.14 7.48 -32.20
N GLN A 204 1.34 8.32 -31.55
CA GLN A 204 1.77 9.19 -30.45
C GLN A 204 1.55 8.50 -29.10
N PHE A 205 2.58 8.53 -28.25
CA PHE A 205 2.53 8.03 -26.90
C PHE A 205 1.79 9.01 -25.99
N LEU A 206 0.90 8.43 -25.18
CA LEU A 206 0.05 9.14 -24.23
C LEU A 206 0.51 8.87 -22.79
N ARG A 207 0.13 9.77 -21.89
CA ARG A 207 0.28 9.62 -20.45
C ARG A 207 -1.08 9.73 -19.77
N TYR A 208 -1.32 8.90 -18.78
CA TYR A 208 -2.50 9.02 -17.92
C TYR A 208 -2.28 10.07 -16.83
N LEU A 209 -3.29 10.89 -16.56
CA LEU A 209 -3.32 11.89 -15.49
C LEU A 209 -4.34 11.43 -14.44
N PRO A 210 -3.88 10.90 -13.29
CA PRO A 210 -4.78 10.44 -12.22
C PRO A 210 -5.70 11.53 -11.68
N GLU A 211 -5.29 12.80 -11.76
CA GLU A 211 -5.97 13.94 -11.13
C GLU A 211 -7.34 14.23 -11.77
N ASN A 212 -7.48 13.98 -13.07
CA ASN A 212 -8.70 14.24 -13.83
C ASN A 212 -9.17 13.05 -14.67
N GLY A 213 -8.50 11.89 -14.56
CA GLY A 213 -8.85 10.66 -15.28
C GLY A 213 -8.60 10.74 -16.80
N ASN A 214 -7.99 11.82 -17.30
CA ASN A 214 -7.78 12.01 -18.72
C ASN A 214 -6.42 11.46 -19.15
N THR A 215 -6.27 11.24 -20.46
CA THR A 215 -4.97 10.97 -21.07
C THR A 215 -4.46 12.22 -21.77
N ILE A 216 -3.14 12.44 -21.80
CA ILE A 216 -2.50 13.58 -22.44
C ILE A 216 -1.44 13.09 -23.42
N ILE A 217 -1.38 13.69 -24.61
CA ILE A 217 -0.28 13.46 -25.54
C ILE A 217 1.01 13.99 -24.91
N LEU A 218 2.05 13.17 -24.86
CA LEU A 218 3.33 13.61 -24.34
C LEU A 218 3.85 14.81 -25.14
N SER A 219 4.26 15.87 -24.44
CA SER A 219 4.84 17.08 -25.05
C SER A 219 6.08 16.76 -25.89
N ARG A 220 6.81 15.70 -25.52
CA ARG A 220 7.90 15.15 -26.31
C ARG A 220 7.69 13.67 -26.55
N GLN A 221 7.65 13.30 -27.82
CA GLN A 221 7.51 11.92 -28.24
C GLN A 221 8.86 11.19 -28.28
N PRO A 222 8.88 9.85 -28.10
CA PRO A 222 10.05 9.01 -28.36
C PRO A 222 10.63 9.21 -29.76
N VAL A 223 11.85 8.71 -30.02
CA VAL A 223 12.47 8.81 -31.35
C VAL A 223 11.54 8.27 -32.44
N HIS A 224 11.56 8.88 -33.63
CA HIS A 224 10.62 8.60 -34.73
C HIS A 224 10.44 7.11 -35.04
N ARG A 225 11.52 6.32 -34.98
CA ARG A 225 11.47 4.86 -35.15
C ARG A 225 10.48 4.17 -34.21
N LEU A 226 10.38 4.59 -32.94
CA LEU A 226 9.45 3.99 -31.99
C LEU A 226 8.00 4.45 -32.23
N GLN A 227 7.80 5.69 -32.69
CA GLN A 227 6.48 6.18 -33.10
C GLN A 227 5.96 5.41 -34.33
N GLN A 228 6.83 5.10 -35.29
CA GLN A 228 6.49 4.27 -36.44
C GLN A 228 6.08 2.85 -36.01
N VAL A 229 6.83 2.21 -35.12
CA VAL A 229 6.44 0.89 -34.58
C VAL A 229 5.06 0.95 -33.92
N ALA A 230 4.77 2.00 -33.15
CA ALA A 230 3.45 2.19 -32.55
C ALA A 230 2.36 2.42 -33.60
N MET A 231 2.63 3.23 -34.63
CA MET A 231 1.71 3.48 -35.73
C MET A 231 1.38 2.18 -36.49
N ASP A 232 2.41 1.45 -36.89
CA ASP A 232 2.29 0.18 -37.61
C ASP A 232 1.49 -0.84 -36.77
N TYR A 233 1.72 -0.86 -35.45
CA TYR A 233 0.95 -1.70 -34.52
C TYR A 233 -0.54 -1.29 -34.49
N THR A 234 -0.85 0.00 -34.38
CA THR A 234 -2.25 0.49 -34.35
C THR A 234 -3.00 0.28 -35.66
N GLN A 235 -2.29 0.15 -36.79
CA GLN A 235 -2.89 -0.07 -38.11
C GLN A 235 -2.92 -1.55 -38.53
N ALA A 236 -2.23 -2.42 -37.81
CA ALA A 236 -2.18 -3.84 -38.11
C ALA A 236 -3.52 -4.54 -37.81
N SER A 237 -3.82 -5.60 -38.55
CA SER A 237 -4.93 -6.50 -38.28
C SER A 237 -4.69 -7.31 -37.00
N GLU A 238 -5.75 -7.60 -36.23
CA GLU A 238 -5.67 -8.31 -34.93
C GLU A 238 -4.95 -9.67 -34.97
N GLU A 239 -4.92 -10.34 -36.13
CA GLU A 239 -4.31 -11.66 -36.32
C GLU A 239 -2.79 -11.62 -36.57
N ALA A 240 -2.21 -10.43 -36.78
CA ALA A 240 -0.79 -10.27 -37.09
C ALA A 240 0.06 -10.09 -35.84
N MET A 241 1.09 -10.93 -35.67
CA MET A 241 2.10 -10.76 -34.62
C MET A 241 3.02 -9.58 -34.94
N MET A 242 2.81 -8.46 -34.26
CA MET A 242 3.55 -7.22 -34.47
C MET A 242 4.37 -6.84 -33.23
N PRO A 243 5.61 -6.34 -33.39
CA PRO A 243 6.38 -5.81 -32.27
C PRO A 243 5.73 -4.53 -31.75
N MET A 244 5.74 -4.35 -30.43
CA MET A 244 5.25 -3.14 -29.77
C MET A 244 6.24 -2.67 -28.71
N VAL A 245 6.34 -1.35 -28.56
CA VAL A 245 7.22 -0.71 -27.57
C VAL A 245 6.41 -0.48 -26.29
N ILE A 246 6.98 -0.89 -25.17
CA ILE A 246 6.39 -0.68 -23.84
C ILE A 246 7.34 0.11 -22.95
N ASP A 247 6.77 0.90 -22.03
CA ASP A 247 7.48 1.49 -20.91
C ASP A 247 7.22 0.66 -19.63
N PRO A 248 8.18 -0.18 -19.18
CA PRO A 248 8.02 -0.98 -17.96
C PRO A 248 7.82 -0.14 -16.71
N SER A 249 8.25 1.13 -16.73
CA SER A 249 8.08 2.09 -15.64
C SER A 249 6.71 2.76 -15.62
N ARG A 250 5.78 2.32 -16.47
CA ARG A 250 4.39 2.81 -16.54
C ARG A 250 4.30 4.33 -16.79
N GLY A 251 5.21 4.85 -17.62
CA GLY A 251 5.21 6.25 -18.05
C GLY A 251 6.24 7.15 -17.34
N ALA A 252 7.00 6.65 -16.37
CA ALA A 252 8.04 7.45 -15.72
C ALA A 252 9.20 7.78 -16.68
N ILE A 253 9.66 6.81 -17.48
CA ILE A 253 10.70 7.02 -18.49
C ILE A 253 10.22 7.99 -19.57
N LEU A 254 8.99 7.80 -20.04
CA LEU A 254 8.37 8.70 -21.02
C LEU A 254 8.25 10.14 -20.50
N THR A 255 7.97 10.32 -19.20
CA THR A 255 7.94 11.64 -18.55
C THR A 255 9.35 12.28 -18.50
N LEU A 256 10.39 11.49 -18.18
CA LEU A 256 11.77 11.98 -18.19
C LEU A 256 12.26 12.39 -19.58
N LEU A 257 11.71 11.80 -20.64
CA LEU A 257 12.05 12.19 -22.01
C LEU A 257 11.74 13.67 -22.28
N GLY A 258 10.64 14.19 -21.73
CA GLY A 258 10.27 15.61 -21.81
C GLY A 258 11.33 16.55 -21.21
N GLN A 259 12.14 16.08 -20.27
CA GLN A 259 13.15 16.87 -19.58
C GLN A 259 14.51 16.89 -20.29
N LYS A 260 14.75 15.98 -21.25
CA LYS A 260 16.06 15.86 -21.92
C LYS A 260 16.21 16.89 -23.05
N PRO A 261 17.05 17.91 -22.93
CA PRO A 261 17.16 18.94 -23.96
C PRO A 261 17.69 18.36 -25.27
N ASN A 262 17.08 18.75 -26.39
CA ASN A 262 17.55 18.37 -27.73
C ASN A 262 18.84 19.15 -28.09
N TRP A 263 19.51 18.81 -29.20
CA TRP A 263 20.75 19.51 -29.60
C TRP A 263 20.55 21.01 -29.85
N GLN A 264 19.39 21.42 -30.35
CA GLN A 264 19.06 22.82 -30.61
C GLN A 264 18.77 23.59 -29.32
N GLU A 265 18.02 22.99 -28.39
CA GLU A 265 17.75 23.49 -27.05
C GLU A 265 19.03 23.59 -26.23
N ARG A 266 19.94 22.60 -26.36
CA ARG A 266 21.29 22.67 -25.74
C ARG A 266 22.10 23.84 -26.30
N LEU A 267 22.03 24.09 -27.60
CA LEU A 267 22.71 25.24 -28.21
C LEU A 267 22.11 26.56 -27.72
N ALA A 268 20.77 26.64 -27.62
CA ALA A 268 20.07 27.79 -27.06
C ALA A 268 20.39 28.01 -25.57
N GLN A 269 20.51 26.94 -24.78
CA GLN A 269 20.92 26.98 -23.36
C GLN A 269 22.34 27.49 -23.17
N GLY A 270 23.22 27.30 -24.16
CA GLY A 270 24.57 27.88 -24.17
C GLY A 270 24.59 29.41 -24.27
N GLY A 271 23.46 30.04 -24.62
CA GLY A 271 23.33 31.49 -24.74
C GLY A 271 24.33 32.09 -25.73
N GLY A 272 24.60 33.40 -25.61
CA GLY A 272 25.54 34.09 -26.49
C GLY A 272 26.96 33.50 -26.48
N VAL A 273 27.42 33.01 -25.31
CA VAL A 273 28.75 32.40 -25.16
C VAL A 273 28.84 31.08 -25.93
N GLY A 274 27.80 30.24 -25.88
CA GLY A 274 27.74 28.99 -26.63
C GLY A 274 27.84 29.20 -28.15
N TYR A 275 27.19 30.24 -28.69
CA TYR A 275 27.31 30.60 -30.10
C TYR A 275 28.73 31.07 -30.47
N ILE A 276 29.42 31.81 -29.59
CA ILE A 276 30.81 32.24 -29.82
C ILE A 276 31.74 31.03 -29.83
N ILE A 277 31.62 30.11 -28.87
CA ILE A 277 32.43 28.89 -28.82
C ILE A 277 32.18 28.03 -30.08
N LEU A 278 30.93 27.92 -30.53
CA LEU A 278 30.61 27.20 -31.75
C LEU A 278 31.24 27.86 -32.98
N LEU A 279 31.20 29.20 -33.09
CA LEU A 279 31.84 29.95 -34.16
C LEU A 279 33.36 29.71 -34.18
N VAL A 280 34.02 29.82 -33.02
CA VAL A 280 35.46 29.57 -32.88
C VAL A 280 35.79 28.12 -33.23
N GLY A 281 34.96 27.17 -32.79
CA GLY A 281 35.10 25.75 -33.14
C GLY A 281 34.98 25.49 -34.64
N VAL A 282 34.04 26.16 -35.33
CA VAL A 282 33.89 26.05 -36.79
C VAL A 282 35.10 26.65 -37.52
N ILE A 283 35.59 27.81 -37.09
CA ILE A 283 36.81 28.43 -37.67
C ILE A 283 38.03 27.52 -37.46
N GLY A 284 38.19 26.97 -36.25
CA GLY A 284 39.23 26.01 -35.93
C GLY A 284 39.14 24.75 -36.79
N LEU A 285 37.93 24.22 -37.00
CA LEU A 285 37.68 23.05 -37.86
C LEU A 285 38.04 23.32 -39.32
N ILE A 286 37.72 24.51 -39.85
CA ILE A 286 38.07 24.90 -41.23
C ILE A 286 39.60 24.97 -41.38
N ILE A 287 40.30 25.59 -40.43
CA ILE A 287 41.77 25.67 -40.44
C ILE A 287 42.38 24.26 -40.32
N ALA A 288 41.83 23.42 -39.44
CA ALA A 288 42.26 22.02 -39.28
C ALA A 288 42.12 21.25 -40.60
N LEU A 289 40.96 21.36 -41.26
CA LEU A 289 40.68 20.68 -42.53
C LEU A 289 41.61 21.16 -43.65
N GLN A 290 41.80 22.47 -43.77
CA GLN A 290 42.73 23.07 -44.73
C GLN A 290 44.15 22.57 -44.51
N ARG A 291 44.62 22.52 -43.26
CA ARG A 291 45.95 22.01 -42.91
C ARG A 291 46.08 20.51 -43.14
N PHE A 292 45.07 19.74 -42.80
CA PHE A 292 45.02 18.30 -43.05
C PHE A 292 45.21 18.01 -44.55
N ILE A 293 44.53 18.73 -45.43
CA ILE A 293 44.68 18.58 -46.89
C ILE A 293 46.11 18.95 -47.34
N VAL A 294 46.66 20.07 -46.86
CA VAL A 294 48.04 20.50 -47.24
C VAL A 294 49.10 19.51 -46.76
N LEU A 295 48.97 18.99 -45.54
CA LEU A 295 49.91 18.02 -44.97
C LEU A 295 49.82 16.68 -45.71
N VAL A 296 48.62 16.18 -45.96
CA VAL A 296 48.42 14.92 -46.71
C VAL A 296 48.94 15.04 -48.15
N THR A 297 48.69 16.16 -48.83
CA THR A 297 49.21 16.41 -50.18
C THR A 297 50.74 16.54 -50.20
N SER A 298 51.33 17.23 -49.22
CA SER A 298 52.79 17.35 -49.08
C SER A 298 53.44 16.00 -48.77
N GLN A 299 52.86 15.21 -47.86
CA GLN A 299 53.30 13.84 -47.55
C GLN A 299 53.33 12.97 -48.80
N ARG A 300 52.25 13.00 -49.60
CA ARG A 300 52.16 12.26 -50.87
C ARG A 300 53.20 12.74 -51.88
N ALA A 301 53.40 14.05 -52.01
CA ALA A 301 54.39 14.63 -52.92
C ALA A 301 55.83 14.26 -52.53
N ILE A 302 56.17 14.30 -51.23
CA ILE A 302 57.48 13.86 -50.71
C ILE A 302 57.69 12.37 -50.98
N THR A 303 56.67 11.54 -50.73
CA THR A 303 56.75 10.09 -50.99
C THR A 303 56.99 9.80 -52.47
N LYS A 304 56.33 10.54 -53.38
CA LYS A 304 56.54 10.44 -54.83
C LYS A 304 57.94 10.89 -55.25
N GLN A 305 58.44 12.00 -54.69
CA GLN A 305 59.77 12.54 -54.98
C GLN A 305 60.90 11.58 -54.56
N ARG A 306 60.73 10.82 -53.46
CA ARG A 306 61.71 9.80 -53.04
C ARG A 306 61.93 8.71 -54.10
N ALA A 307 60.92 8.42 -54.91
CA ALA A 307 60.98 7.40 -55.96
C ALA A 307 61.44 7.94 -57.33
N GLN A 308 61.63 9.26 -57.48
CA GLN A 308 61.92 9.90 -58.77
C GLN A 308 63.28 10.61 -58.76
N GLN A 309 64.08 10.41 -59.82
CA GLN A 309 65.38 11.05 -59.97
C GLN A 309 65.29 12.52 -60.42
N ASN A 310 64.18 13.00 -60.96
CA ASN A 310 64.04 14.41 -61.36
C ASN A 310 63.48 15.23 -60.21
N ILE A 311 64.14 16.36 -59.90
CA ILE A 311 63.76 17.24 -58.78
C ILE A 311 62.55 18.09 -59.17
N ASP A 312 61.47 18.00 -58.39
CA ASP A 312 60.31 18.89 -58.49
C ASP A 312 60.31 19.91 -57.35
N MET A 313 60.41 21.20 -57.69
CA MET A 313 60.42 22.31 -56.72
C MET A 313 59.07 22.53 -56.00
N LYS A 314 58.01 21.85 -56.43
CA LYS A 314 56.68 21.97 -55.81
C LYS A 314 56.57 21.29 -54.45
N ASN A 315 57.47 20.37 -54.11
CA ASN A 315 57.46 19.67 -52.82
C ASN A 315 58.69 20.03 -51.95
N PRO A 316 58.56 20.01 -50.61
CA PRO A 316 59.66 20.39 -49.71
C PRO A 316 60.94 19.57 -49.92
N LEU A 317 60.82 18.27 -50.16
CA LEU A 317 61.98 17.40 -50.40
C LEU A 317 62.72 17.77 -51.69
N GLY A 318 62.00 18.12 -52.76
CA GLY A 318 62.60 18.57 -54.00
C GLY A 318 63.34 19.90 -53.85
N ARG A 319 62.81 20.85 -53.08
CA ARG A 319 63.52 22.12 -52.77
C ARG A 319 64.81 21.88 -52.00
N ILE A 320 64.80 20.99 -51.00
CA ILE A 320 66.02 20.60 -50.25
C ILE A 320 67.04 19.91 -51.17
N LEU A 321 66.59 18.96 -52.02
CA LEU A 321 67.47 18.25 -52.96
C LEU A 321 68.05 19.16 -54.06
N SER A 322 67.42 20.32 -54.34
CA SER A 322 67.93 21.27 -55.32
C SER A 322 69.22 21.98 -54.86
N VAL A 323 69.34 22.25 -53.56
CA VAL A 323 70.55 22.82 -52.93
C VAL A 323 71.73 21.86 -53.09
N TYR A 324 71.49 20.56 -52.88
CA TYR A 324 72.48 19.51 -53.15
C TYR A 324 72.98 19.46 -54.60
N ARG A 325 72.13 19.79 -55.58
CA ARG A 325 72.52 19.79 -57.00
C ARG A 325 73.20 21.07 -57.46
N GLN A 326 72.87 22.22 -56.87
CA GLN A 326 73.45 23.50 -57.24
C GLN A 326 74.90 23.65 -56.73
N ASP A 327 75.25 23.03 -55.60
CA ASP A 327 76.50 23.31 -54.89
C ASP A 327 77.38 22.04 -54.70
N LYS A 328 77.59 21.26 -55.78
CA LYS A 328 78.35 19.99 -55.79
C LYS A 328 79.85 20.10 -55.41
N ALA A 329 80.36 21.29 -55.10
CA ALA A 329 81.80 21.59 -55.06
C ALA A 329 82.39 21.85 -53.66
N HIS A 330 81.63 21.68 -52.58
CA HIS A 330 82.07 21.99 -51.21
C HIS A 330 82.29 20.73 -50.34
N ASP A 331 83.05 20.89 -49.25
CA ASP A 331 83.34 19.86 -48.24
C ASP A 331 82.04 19.29 -47.65
N THR A 332 82.07 18.02 -47.25
CA THR A 332 80.92 17.28 -46.71
C THR A 332 80.29 17.96 -45.51
N GLU A 333 81.08 18.66 -44.70
CA GLU A 333 80.62 19.45 -43.56
C GLU A 333 79.83 20.69 -44.00
N THR A 334 80.29 21.41 -45.02
CA THR A 334 79.61 22.60 -45.57
C THR A 334 78.29 22.22 -46.25
N LEU A 335 78.26 21.10 -46.96
CA LEU A 335 77.05 20.59 -47.61
C LEU A 335 76.01 20.09 -46.58
N GLY A 336 76.47 19.51 -45.45
CA GLY A 336 75.61 19.20 -44.31
C GLY A 336 74.94 20.45 -43.72
N LEU A 337 75.73 21.50 -43.48
CA LEU A 337 75.23 22.78 -42.95
C LEU A 337 74.21 23.45 -43.89
N GLN A 338 74.44 23.44 -45.20
CA GLN A 338 73.51 23.99 -46.19
C GLN A 338 72.20 23.20 -46.28
N LEU A 339 72.26 21.87 -46.13
CA LEU A 339 71.06 21.04 -46.08
C LEU A 339 70.26 21.27 -44.80
N ASP A 340 70.92 21.41 -43.66
CA ASP A 340 70.28 21.76 -42.40
C ASP A 340 69.61 23.14 -42.47
N GLU A 341 70.28 24.12 -43.09
CA GLU A 341 69.68 25.44 -43.35
C GLU A 341 68.44 25.34 -44.26
N ALA A 342 68.51 24.52 -45.32
CA ALA A 342 67.38 24.29 -46.21
C ALA A 342 66.20 23.59 -45.51
N ILE A 343 66.47 22.64 -44.59
CA ILE A 343 65.46 21.99 -43.76
C ILE A 343 64.84 23.02 -42.81
N LEU A 344 65.65 23.81 -42.10
CA LEU A 344 65.20 24.85 -41.18
C LEU A 344 64.37 25.93 -41.88
N ARG A 345 64.60 26.17 -43.18
CA ARG A 345 63.80 27.09 -44.00
C ARG A 345 62.42 26.54 -44.36
N GLU A 346 62.27 25.22 -44.46
CA GLU A 346 61.02 24.55 -44.85
C GLU A 346 60.09 24.22 -43.67
N VAL A 347 60.66 23.90 -42.50
CA VAL A 347 59.90 23.55 -41.28
C VAL A 347 58.82 24.59 -40.90
N PRO A 348 59.10 25.91 -40.88
CA PRO A 348 58.10 26.92 -40.52
C PRO A 348 56.91 27.01 -41.49
N MET A 349 57.06 26.59 -42.74
CA MET A 349 55.96 26.59 -43.71
C MET A 349 54.98 25.43 -43.45
N ILE A 350 55.50 24.29 -42.98
CA ILE A 350 54.74 23.10 -42.61
C ILE A 350 54.01 23.32 -41.28
N GLU A 351 54.68 23.95 -40.31
CA GLU A 351 54.13 24.22 -38.98
C GLU A 351 53.15 25.41 -38.93
N ARG A 352 53.13 26.25 -39.97
CA ARG A 352 52.26 27.43 -40.05
C ARG A 352 50.81 27.04 -39.78
N GLY A 353 50.16 27.71 -38.83
CA GLY A 353 48.75 27.45 -38.49
C GLY A 353 48.50 26.29 -37.53
N LEU A 354 49.47 25.38 -37.31
CA LEU A 354 49.39 24.40 -36.22
C LEU A 354 49.47 25.09 -34.85
N THR A 355 50.27 26.16 -34.73
CA THR A 355 50.36 26.99 -33.52
C THR A 355 49.04 27.70 -33.19
N ILE A 356 48.30 28.17 -34.21
CA ILE A 356 46.99 28.79 -34.03
C ILE A 356 45.98 27.72 -33.61
N LEU A 357 46.05 26.52 -34.19
CA LEU A 357 45.22 25.40 -33.79
C LEU A 357 45.47 24.99 -32.33
N ALA A 358 46.74 24.97 -31.90
CA ALA A 358 47.14 24.67 -30.53
C ALA A 358 46.73 25.73 -29.51
N LEU A 359 46.45 26.96 -29.95
CA LEU A 359 45.94 28.04 -29.10
C LEU A 359 44.41 28.04 -29.00
N LEU A 360 43.73 27.53 -30.04
CA LEU A 360 42.27 27.44 -30.13
C LEU A 360 41.68 26.18 -29.49
N ALA A 361 42.47 25.11 -29.42
CA ALA A 361 42.17 23.87 -28.71
C ALA A 361 42.44 24.03 -27.21
#